data_AF-A0A550CTE2-F1
#
_entry.id   AF-A0A550CTE2-F1
#
_cell.length_a   1.000
_cell.length_b   1.000
_cell.length_c   1.000
_cell.angle_alpha   90.00
_cell.angle_beta   90.00
_cell.angle_gamma   90.00
#
_symmetry.space_group_name_H-M   'P 1'
#
loop_
_entity.id
_entity.type
_entity.pdbx_description
1 polymer ?
#
loop_
_entity_poly.entity_id
_entity_poly.type
_entity_poly.pdbx_seq_one_letter_code
_entity_poly.pdbx_strand_id
1 'polypeptide(L)'
;MSMTTSTSAYRALLRELRKSAVNKGKVPPTLRTHFRTLVTRYGTDEQARSDFRYDMENTVLFVKSQREHKILLDRYNPLFDLTAEERIEATARRVGLNMPLMPEEQGKEPKE
;
A
#
# COMPACT_ATOMS: atom_id res chain seq x y z
N MET A 1 6.00 -26.40 -10.92
CA MET A 1 5.69 -25.48 -9.81
C MET A 1 6.10 -26.16 -8.51
N SER A 2 7.09 -25.65 -7.78
CA SER A 2 7.47 -26.29 -6.50
C SER A 2 6.34 -26.14 -5.50
N MET A 3 5.84 -27.23 -4.92
CA MET A 3 4.80 -27.16 -3.89
C MET A 3 5.35 -26.42 -2.67
N THR A 4 4.88 -25.19 -2.43
CA THR A 4 5.32 -24.40 -1.26
C THR A 4 4.63 -24.93 -0.01
N THR A 5 5.38 -25.22 1.05
CA THR A 5 4.79 -25.61 2.35
C THR A 5 4.11 -24.39 3.00
N SER A 6 3.08 -24.59 3.82
CA SER A 6 2.42 -23.49 4.56
C SER A 6 3.42 -22.63 5.35
N THR A 7 4.46 -23.25 5.91
CA THR A 7 5.57 -22.56 6.59
C THR A 7 6.38 -21.68 5.64
N SER A 8 6.65 -22.15 4.41
CA SER A 8 7.36 -21.36 3.41
C SER A 8 6.52 -20.17 2.89
N ALA A 9 5.22 -20.37 2.68
CA ALA A 9 4.28 -19.31 2.30
C ALA A 9 4.18 -18.23 3.40
N TYR A 10 4.08 -18.63 4.67
CA TYR A 10 4.12 -17.70 5.80
C TYR A 10 5.42 -16.88 5.86
N ARG A 11 6.58 -17.52 5.67
CA ARG A 11 7.87 -16.81 5.64
C ARG A 11 7.97 -15.86 4.45
N ALA A 12 7.44 -16.23 3.30
CA ALA A 12 7.37 -15.35 2.13
C ALA A 12 6.51 -14.12 2.42
N LEU A 13 5.31 -14.31 3.01
CA LEU A 13 4.43 -13.23 3.44
C LEU A 13 5.13 -12.27 4.40
N LEU A 14 5.78 -12.77 5.45
CA LEU A 14 6.49 -11.91 6.40
C LEU A 14 7.63 -11.10 5.76
N ARG A 15 8.36 -11.70 4.80
CA ARG A 15 9.41 -11.01 4.06
C ARG A 15 8.83 -9.92 3.18
N GLU A 16 7.72 -10.17 2.49
CA GLU A 16 7.06 -9.18 1.65
C GLU A 16 6.43 -8.05 2.48
N LEU A 17 5.77 -8.35 3.60
CA LEU A 17 5.29 -7.35 4.56
C LEU A 17 6.41 -6.46 5.08
N ARG A 18 7.59 -7.02 5.35
CA ARG A 18 8.77 -6.23 5.78
C ARG A 18 9.27 -5.28 4.70
N LYS A 19 9.15 -5.66 3.42
CA LYS A 19 9.53 -4.84 2.27
C LYS A 19 8.49 -3.77 1.94
N SER A 20 7.21 -4.03 2.20
CA SER A 20 6.11 -3.09 1.95
C SER A 20 5.78 -2.17 3.13
N ALA A 21 6.37 -2.42 4.31
CA ALA A 21 6.20 -1.56 5.48
C ALA A 21 6.65 -0.11 5.22
N VAL A 22 5.83 0.85 5.66
CA VAL A 22 6.11 2.29 5.59
C VAL A 22 7.47 2.61 6.21
N ASN A 23 7.71 2.07 7.41
CA ASN A 23 9.01 2.08 8.05
C ASN A 23 9.76 0.80 7.70
N LYS A 24 10.79 0.91 6.85
CA LYS A 24 11.60 -0.23 6.40
C LYS A 24 11.98 -1.12 7.59
N GLY A 25 11.59 -2.39 7.54
CA GLY A 25 11.95 -3.36 8.58
C GLY A 25 10.98 -3.45 9.77
N LYS A 26 10.07 -2.50 9.99
CA LYS A 26 9.16 -2.46 11.14
C LYS A 26 7.75 -2.86 10.73
N VAL A 27 7.44 -4.16 10.83
CA VAL A 27 6.07 -4.67 10.71
C VAL A 27 5.38 -4.56 12.08
N PRO A 28 4.13 -4.05 12.16
CA PRO A 28 3.40 -3.98 13.42
C PRO A 28 3.29 -5.37 14.09
N PRO A 29 3.56 -5.47 15.41
CA PRO A 29 3.56 -6.75 16.10
C PRO A 29 2.17 -7.42 16.08
N THR A 30 1.09 -6.63 16.07
CA THR A 30 -0.30 -7.09 15.96
C THR A 30 -0.52 -7.89 14.68
N LEU A 31 -0.14 -7.34 13.52
CA LEU A 31 -0.22 -8.03 12.22
C LEU A 31 0.54 -9.36 12.22
N ARG A 32 1.78 -9.36 12.75
CA ARG A 32 2.58 -10.58 12.85
C ARG A 32 1.89 -11.65 13.69
N THR A 33 1.30 -11.25 14.83
CA THR A 33 0.54 -12.15 15.71
C THR A 33 -0.69 -12.69 15.02
N HIS A 34 -1.49 -11.84 14.35
CA HIS A 34 -2.69 -12.28 13.62
C HIS A 34 -2.36 -13.34 12.56
N PHE A 35 -1.38 -13.07 11.69
CA PHE A 35 -0.98 -14.05 10.68
C PHE A 35 -0.44 -15.34 11.28
N ARG A 36 0.29 -15.26 12.40
CA ARG A 36 0.74 -16.45 13.13
C ARG A 36 -0.44 -17.27 13.64
N THR A 37 -1.43 -16.62 14.27
CA THR A 37 -2.64 -17.29 14.78
C THR A 37 -3.43 -17.96 13.66
N LEU A 38 -3.58 -17.31 12.51
CA LEU A 38 -4.25 -17.90 11.34
C LEU A 38 -3.52 -19.16 10.87
N VAL A 39 -2.19 -19.11 10.70
CA VAL A 39 -1.41 -20.27 10.26
C VAL A 39 -1.46 -21.41 11.29
N THR A 40 -1.46 -21.11 12.58
CA THR A 40 -1.59 -22.14 13.63
C THR A 40 -2.99 -22.75 13.67
N ARG A 41 -4.04 -21.95 13.44
CA ARG A 41 -5.44 -22.41 13.48
C ARG A 41 -5.82 -23.26 12.26
N TYR A 42 -5.43 -22.82 11.07
CA TYR A 42 -5.83 -23.47 9.80
C TYR A 42 -4.76 -24.42 9.26
N GLY A 43 -3.54 -24.42 9.83
CA GLY A 43 -2.47 -25.31 9.43
C GLY A 43 -2.60 -26.74 9.97
N THR A 44 -3.49 -26.98 10.94
CA THR A 44 -3.68 -28.28 11.61
C THR A 44 -4.77 -29.14 10.98
N ASP A 45 -5.74 -28.53 10.29
CA ASP A 45 -6.84 -29.24 9.64
C ASP A 45 -6.45 -29.64 8.21
N GLU A 46 -6.58 -30.92 7.86
CA GLU A 46 -6.01 -31.49 6.64
C GLU A 46 -6.73 -31.03 5.37
N GLN A 47 -8.08 -30.95 5.40
CA GLN A 47 -8.89 -30.41 4.30
C GLN A 47 -8.72 -28.89 4.16
N ALA A 48 -8.78 -28.14 5.26
CA ALA A 48 -8.63 -26.69 5.21
C ALA A 48 -7.21 -26.25 4.79
N ARG A 49 -6.21 -27.13 4.90
CA ARG A 49 -4.82 -26.82 4.60
C ARG A 49 -4.54 -26.57 3.13
N SER A 50 -5.24 -27.22 2.19
CA SER A 50 -5.06 -26.94 0.76
C SER A 50 -5.55 -25.54 0.41
N ASP A 51 -6.76 -25.21 0.86
CA ASP A 51 -7.44 -23.96 0.53
C ASP A 51 -6.73 -22.79 1.22
N PHE A 52 -6.38 -22.96 2.50
CA PHE A 52 -5.59 -21.98 3.23
C PHE A 52 -4.22 -21.73 2.59
N ARG A 53 -3.57 -22.76 2.03
CA ARG A 53 -2.29 -22.57 1.32
C ARG A 53 -2.46 -21.72 0.07
N TYR A 54 -3.51 -21.98 -0.71
CA TYR A 54 -3.82 -21.19 -1.89
C TYR A 54 -4.08 -19.72 -1.51
N ASP A 55 -4.87 -19.49 -0.46
CA ASP A 55 -5.13 -18.15 0.06
C ASP A 55 -3.85 -17.44 0.54
N MET A 56 -2.93 -18.17 1.18
CA MET A 56 -1.64 -17.60 1.57
C MET A 56 -0.80 -17.19 0.36
N GLU A 57 -0.73 -18.02 -0.67
CA GLU A 57 0.00 -17.70 -1.90
C GLU A 57 -0.60 -16.47 -2.61
N ASN A 58 -1.93 -16.40 -2.70
CA ASN A 58 -2.65 -15.24 -3.22
C ASN A 58 -2.37 -13.98 -2.40
N THR A 59 -2.34 -14.10 -1.07
CA THR A 59 -2.02 -12.97 -0.19
C THR A 59 -0.60 -12.47 -0.43
N VAL A 60 0.38 -13.38 -0.58
CA VAL A 60 1.76 -13.01 -0.92
C VAL A 60 1.81 -12.28 -2.26
N LEU A 61 1.12 -12.79 -3.27
CA LEU A 61 1.04 -12.17 -4.60
C LEU A 61 0.43 -10.77 -4.52
N PHE A 62 -0.67 -10.62 -3.77
CA PHE A 62 -1.35 -9.34 -3.57
C PHE A 62 -0.47 -8.31 -2.88
N VAL A 63 0.22 -8.67 -1.79
CA VAL A 63 1.12 -7.73 -1.08
C VAL A 63 2.28 -7.32 -1.97
N LYS A 64 2.81 -8.25 -2.78
CA LYS A 64 3.86 -7.95 -3.76
C LYS A 64 3.37 -6.99 -4.84
N SER A 65 2.19 -7.25 -5.42
CA SER A 65 1.62 -6.40 -6.48
C SER A 65 1.28 -5.01 -5.96
N GLN A 66 0.80 -4.88 -4.72
CA GLN A 66 0.56 -3.58 -4.08
C GLN A 66 1.85 -2.75 -3.95
N ARG A 67 2.97 -3.37 -3.56
CA ARG A 67 4.26 -2.68 -3.51
C ARG A 67 4.71 -2.23 -4.90
N GLU A 68 4.61 -3.11 -5.90
CA GLU A 68 5.00 -2.80 -7.27
C GLU A 68 4.13 -1.70 -7.88
N HIS A 69 2.82 -1.76 -7.66
CA HIS A 69 1.87 -0.72 -8.04
C HIS A 69 2.25 0.64 -7.47
N LYS A 70 2.57 0.71 -6.17
CA LYS A 70 3.05 1.96 -5.55
C LYS A 70 4.32 2.49 -6.24
N ILE A 71 5.30 1.62 -6.49
CA ILE A 71 6.55 2.01 -7.17
C ILE A 71 6.28 2.56 -8.58
N LEU A 72 5.35 1.95 -9.30
CA LEU A 72 4.98 2.39 -10.66
C LEU A 72 4.23 3.73 -10.63
N LEU A 73 3.30 3.91 -9.68
CA LEU A 73 2.61 5.19 -9.48
C LEU A 73 3.59 6.32 -9.20
N ASP A 74 4.50 6.13 -8.24
CA ASP A 74 5.51 7.13 -7.87
C ASP A 74 6.41 7.50 -9.06
N ARG A 75 6.70 6.55 -9.96
CA ARG A 75 7.57 6.76 -11.12
C ARG A 75 6.87 7.47 -12.29
N TYR A 76 5.66 7.04 -12.62
CA TYR A 76 4.98 7.47 -13.85
C TYR A 76 3.93 8.55 -13.61
N ASN A 77 3.38 8.64 -12.41
CA ASN A 77 2.39 9.65 -12.03
C ASN A 77 2.66 10.19 -10.62
N PRO A 78 3.78 10.91 -10.38
CA PRO A 78 4.13 11.39 -9.05
C PRO A 78 3.14 12.44 -8.48
N LEU A 79 2.23 12.97 -9.30
CA LEU A 79 1.23 13.96 -8.87
C LEU A 79 -0.12 13.31 -8.52
N PHE A 80 -0.19 11.98 -8.41
CA PHE A 80 -1.44 11.24 -8.21
C PHE A 80 -2.11 11.52 -6.87
N ASP A 81 -1.33 11.86 -5.84
CA ASP A 81 -1.79 12.09 -4.47
C ASP A 81 -2.08 13.57 -4.17
N LEU A 82 -1.79 14.46 -5.13
CA LEU A 82 -1.98 15.90 -4.95
C LEU A 82 -3.42 16.32 -5.22
N THR A 83 -3.89 17.29 -4.45
CA THR A 83 -5.14 18.01 -4.76
C THR A 83 -5.01 18.76 -6.08
N ALA A 84 -6.13 19.21 -6.64
CA ALA A 84 -6.13 19.95 -7.90
C ALA A 84 -5.26 21.21 -7.83
N GLU A 85 -5.32 21.95 -6.72
CA GLU A 85 -4.55 23.18 -6.48
C GLU A 85 -3.04 22.89 -6.40
N GLU A 86 -2.64 21.91 -5.57
CA GLU A 86 -1.24 21.50 -5.43
C GLU A 86 -0.67 20.96 -6.75
N ARG A 87 -1.49 20.30 -7.57
CA ARG A 87 -1.09 19.82 -8.89
C ARG A 87 -0.81 20.97 -9.86
N ILE A 88 -1.66 22.01 -9.86
CA ILE A 88 -1.44 23.20 -10.69
C ILE A 88 -0.19 23.92 -10.19
N GLU A 89 0.02 24.03 -8.88
CA GLU A 89 1.21 24.62 -8.30
C GLU A 89 2.49 23.86 -8.66
N ALA A 90 2.50 22.53 -8.52
CA ALA A 90 3.63 21.70 -8.93
C ALA A 90 3.92 21.84 -10.43
N THR A 91 2.89 22.06 -11.25
CA THR A 91 3.04 22.30 -12.70
C THR A 91 3.60 23.69 -13.00
N ALA A 92 3.17 24.74 -12.29
CA ALA A 92 3.73 26.07 -12.41
C ALA A 92 5.24 26.06 -12.06
N ARG A 93 5.62 25.39 -10.96
CA ARG A 93 7.03 25.28 -10.56
C ARG A 93 7.90 24.57 -11.60
N ARG A 94 7.35 23.63 -12.39
CA ARG A 94 8.08 22.95 -13.48
C ARG A 94 8.54 23.92 -14.58
N VAL A 95 7.83 25.02 -14.80
CA VAL A 95 8.19 26.05 -15.78
C VAL A 95 8.87 27.26 -15.15
N GLY A 96 9.28 27.16 -13.87
CA GLY A 96 9.92 28.27 -13.14
C GLY A 96 8.95 29.39 -12.74
N LEU A 97 7.64 29.13 -12.75
CA LEU A 97 6.61 30.07 -12.33
C LEU A 97 6.06 29.68 -10.95
N ASN A 98 5.66 30.68 -10.15
CA ASN A 98 4.85 30.45 -8.96
C ASN A 98 3.37 30.60 -9.32
N MET A 99 2.50 29.86 -8.63
CA MET A 99 1.07 30.05 -8.79
C MET A 99 0.67 31.47 -8.36
N PRO A 100 -0.19 32.15 -9.12
CA PRO A 100 -0.76 33.40 -8.68
C PRO A 100 -1.59 33.15 -7.42
N LEU A 101 -1.50 34.06 -6.46
CA LEU A 101 -2.40 34.08 -5.32
C LEU A 101 -3.82 34.21 -5.88
N MET A 102 -4.72 33.30 -5.49
CA MET A 102 -6.13 33.53 -5.74
C MET A 102 -6.48 34.86 -5.08
N PRO A 103 -7.16 35.78 -5.79
CA PRO A 103 -7.68 36.96 -5.14
C PRO A 103 -8.49 36.48 -3.95
N GLU A 104 -8.16 36.96 -2.75
CA GLU A 104 -8.96 36.68 -1.58
C GLU A 104 -10.42 37.00 -1.92
N GLU A 105 -11.39 36.28 -1.36
CA GLU A 105 -12.81 36.56 -1.50
C GLU A 105 -13.17 37.93 -0.86
N GLN A 106 -12.56 39.02 -1.32
CA GLN A 106 -12.93 40.39 -1.04
C GLN A 106 -14.20 40.66 -1.85
N GLY A 107 -15.34 40.23 -1.33
CA GLY A 107 -16.62 40.51 -1.99
C GLY A 107 -17.85 39.74 -1.53
N LYS A 108 -17.85 39.04 -0.38
CA LYS A 108 -19.12 38.70 0.28
C LYS A 108 -19.50 39.85 1.21
N GLU A 109 -19.95 40.96 0.63
CA GLU A 109 -20.76 41.90 1.38
C GLU A 109 -22.03 41.16 1.85
N PRO A 110 -22.40 41.25 3.14
CA PRO A 110 -23.66 40.68 3.61
C PRO A 110 -24.81 41.41 2.91
N LYS A 111 -25.61 40.67 2.14
CA LYS A 111 -26.89 41.17 1.67
C LYS A 111 -27.83 41.29 2.87
N GLU A 112 -28.23 42.52 3.17
CA GLU A 112 -29.33 42.86 4.08
C GLU A 112 -30.66 42.22 3.65
#